data_AF-A0AAF0PVN1-F1
#
_entry.id   AF-A0AAF0PVN1-F1
#
_cell.length_a   1.000
_cell.length_b   1.000
_cell.length_c   1.000
_cell.angle_alpha   90.00
_cell.angle_beta   90.00
_cell.angle_gamma   90.00
#
_symmetry.space_group_name_H-M   'P 1'
#
loop_
_entity.id
_entity.type
_entity.pdbx_description
1 polymer ?
#
loop_
_entity_poly.entity_id
_entity_poly.type
_entity_poly.pdbx_seq_one_letter_code
_entity_poly.pdbx_strand_id
1 'polypeptide(L)'
;MSRPDFGRIERSGSQESIEAFSQGGDGVLRYQGRLFVPNVDDLREQIFAEACSSQYSIHPGATKMYRDLREVYWWNGKKRDIVGFVAKCQNCQQVKVKHQKSGGLFQDISIHT
;
A
#
# COMPACT_ATOMS: atom_id res chain seq x y z
N MET A 1 -12.21 -26.21 28.46
CA MET A 1 -11.28 -27.08 27.69
C MET A 1 -11.88 -27.15 26.29
N SER A 2 -11.30 -26.64 25.21
CA SER A 2 -9.89 -26.40 24.87
C SER A 2 -9.78 -25.16 23.95
N ARG A 3 -8.74 -24.35 24.14
CA ARG A 3 -8.35 -23.26 23.21
C ARG A 3 -7.68 -23.90 21.99
N PRO A 4 -7.93 -23.44 20.75
CA PRO A 4 -7.10 -23.87 19.64
C PRO A 4 -5.69 -23.30 19.80
N ASP A 5 -4.71 -24.19 19.72
CA ASP A 5 -3.27 -23.91 19.73
C ASP A 5 -2.88 -23.33 18.36
N PHE A 6 -2.58 -22.03 18.31
CA PHE A 6 -1.97 -21.40 17.14
C PHE A 6 -0.46 -21.71 17.13
N GLY A 7 -0.17 -22.99 16.91
CA GLY A 7 1.18 -23.48 16.70
C GLY A 7 1.77 -22.90 15.41
N ARG A 8 2.94 -22.27 15.59
CA ARG A 8 4.02 -22.09 14.60
C ARG A 8 3.75 -21.10 13.46
N ILE A 9 4.01 -19.82 13.74
CA ILE A 9 4.34 -18.85 12.69
C ILE A 9 5.75 -19.19 12.18
N GLU A 10 5.81 -19.77 10.97
CA GLU A 10 7.04 -20.10 10.26
C GLU A 10 8.00 -18.89 10.20
N ARG A 11 9.21 -19.09 10.70
CA ARG A 11 10.32 -18.15 10.67
C ARG A 11 10.95 -18.14 9.29
N SER A 12 10.85 -17.02 8.58
CA SER A 12 11.83 -16.68 7.55
C SER A 12 11.89 -15.16 7.30
N GLY A 13 13.01 -14.56 7.74
CA GLY A 13 13.72 -13.54 6.97
C GLY A 13 13.39 -12.07 7.17
N SER A 14 13.52 -11.55 8.40
CA SER A 14 14.14 -10.24 8.75
C SER A 14 13.74 -9.89 10.19
N GLN A 15 14.71 -9.84 11.11
CA GLN A 15 14.51 -9.50 12.51
C GLN A 15 13.85 -8.11 12.65
N GLU A 16 12.57 -8.09 12.99
CA GLU A 16 11.95 -6.98 13.70
C GLU A 16 11.32 -7.59 14.95
N SER A 17 11.69 -7.05 16.12
CA SER A 17 11.46 -7.62 17.45
C SER A 17 10.00 -8.02 17.65
N ILE A 18 9.77 -9.28 18.03
CA ILE A 18 8.45 -9.89 18.27
C ILE A 18 7.72 -9.22 19.48
N GLU A 19 8.41 -8.37 20.24
CA GLU A 19 7.88 -7.70 21.44
C GLU A 19 6.92 -6.51 21.18
N ALA A 20 6.66 -6.14 19.92
CA ALA A 20 5.81 -4.97 19.60
C ALA A 20 4.43 -5.31 18.99
N PHE A 21 4.05 -6.58 18.94
CA PHE A 21 2.71 -7.00 18.53
C PHE A 21 1.79 -7.16 19.72
N SER A 22 0.58 -6.61 19.61
CA SER A 22 -0.49 -6.82 20.58
C SER A 22 -1.68 -7.48 19.89
N GLN A 23 -2.30 -8.45 20.54
CA GLN A 23 -3.57 -9.02 20.10
C GLN A 23 -4.70 -8.24 20.77
N GLY A 24 -5.61 -7.68 19.97
CA GLY A 24 -6.82 -7.04 20.49
C GLY A 24 -7.83 -8.06 21.01
N GLY A 25 -8.81 -7.61 21.80
CA GLY A 25 -9.93 -8.45 22.25
C GLY A 25 -10.82 -8.95 21.09
N ASP A 26 -10.68 -8.34 19.91
CA ASP A 26 -11.25 -8.74 18.62
C ASP A 26 -10.49 -9.92 17.98
N GLY A 27 -9.42 -10.39 18.59
CA GLY A 27 -8.56 -11.44 18.04
C GLY A 27 -7.59 -10.95 16.97
N VAL A 28 -7.61 -9.66 16.63
CA VAL A 28 -6.80 -9.09 15.54
C VAL A 28 -5.44 -8.66 16.07
N LEU A 29 -4.38 -9.04 15.35
CA LEU A 29 -3.01 -8.63 15.66
C LEU A 29 -2.78 -7.18 15.24
N ARG A 30 -2.10 -6.41 16.09
CA ARG A 30 -1.74 -5.02 15.85
C ARG A 30 -0.26 -4.78 16.11
N TYR A 31 0.37 -3.94 15.30
CA TYR A 31 1.75 -3.48 15.47
C TYR A 31 1.74 -1.95 15.60
N GLN A 32 2.22 -1.43 16.74
CA GLN A 32 2.19 0.03 17.02
C GLN A 32 0.81 0.67 16.78
N GLY A 33 -0.27 -0.04 17.14
CA GLY A 33 -1.66 0.42 16.94
C GLY A 33 -2.25 0.19 15.54
N ARG A 34 -1.48 -0.38 14.60
CA ARG A 34 -1.92 -0.64 13.21
C ARG A 34 -2.29 -2.11 13.02
N LEU A 35 -3.30 -2.40 12.20
CA LEU A 35 -3.77 -3.76 11.93
C LEU A 35 -2.71 -4.57 11.15
N PHE A 36 -2.32 -5.72 11.68
CA PHE A 36 -1.45 -6.66 10.99
C PHE A 36 -2.22 -7.36 9.87
N VAL A 37 -1.66 -7.36 8.65
CA VAL A 37 -2.27 -8.00 7.49
C VAL A 37 -1.45 -9.23 7.06
N PRO A 38 -1.93 -10.46 7.34
CA PRO A 38 -1.28 -11.67 6.87
C PRO A 38 -1.26 -11.75 5.34
N ASN A 39 -0.32 -12.52 4.78
CA ASN A 39 -0.26 -12.79 3.34
C ASN A 39 -1.13 -14.02 3.01
N VAL A 40 -2.45 -13.89 3.16
CA VAL A 40 -3.42 -14.96 2.92
C VAL A 40 -4.56 -14.43 2.04
N ASP A 41 -5.13 -15.32 1.22
CA ASP A 41 -6.37 -15.12 0.46
C ASP A 41 -6.47 -13.78 -0.29
N ASP A 42 -5.35 -13.33 -0.87
CA ASP A 42 -5.26 -12.06 -1.60
C ASP A 42 -5.75 -10.83 -0.81
N LEU A 43 -5.79 -10.93 0.53
CA LEU A 43 -6.29 -9.89 1.43
C LEU A 43 -5.59 -8.55 1.19
N ARG A 44 -4.27 -8.58 0.95
CA ARG A 44 -3.47 -7.40 0.61
C ARG A 44 -3.91 -6.78 -0.72
N GLU A 45 -4.22 -7.60 -1.72
CA GLU A 45 -4.68 -7.12 -3.02
C GLU A 45 -6.09 -6.51 -2.93
N GLN A 46 -6.98 -7.10 -2.12
CA GLN A 46 -8.31 -6.53 -1.85
C GLN A 46 -8.22 -5.16 -1.18
N ILE A 47 -7.35 -5.02 -0.17
CA ILE A 47 -7.08 -3.73 0.49
C ILE A 47 -6.59 -2.69 -0.54
N PHE A 48 -5.71 -3.08 -1.45
CA PHE A 48 -5.24 -2.18 -2.51
C PHE A 48 -6.32 -1.84 -3.54
N ALA A 49 -7.14 -2.81 -3.92
CA ALA A 49 -8.25 -2.63 -4.86
C ALA A 49 -9.29 -1.65 -4.29
N GLU A 50 -9.65 -1.80 -3.02
CA GLU A 50 -10.57 -0.90 -2.32
C GLU A 50 -9.99 0.52 -2.16
N ALA A 51 -8.70 0.62 -1.79
CA ALA A 51 -8.01 1.91 -1.73
C ALA A 51 -7.94 2.61 -3.10
N CYS A 52 -7.94 1.85 -4.19
CA CYS A 52 -7.95 2.37 -5.56
C CYS A 52 -9.37 2.67 -6.09
N SER A 53 -10.39 1.94 -5.63
CA SER A 53 -11.79 2.03 -6.09
C SER A 53 -12.65 2.99 -5.27
N SER A 54 -12.23 3.36 -4.06
CA SER A 54 -12.97 4.27 -3.19
C SER A 54 -13.37 5.54 -3.93
N GLN A 55 -14.67 5.81 -3.99
CA GLN A 55 -15.34 6.87 -4.77
C GLN A 55 -14.88 8.30 -4.41
N TYR A 56 -14.15 8.46 -3.30
CA TYR A 56 -13.47 9.71 -2.90
C TYR A 56 -12.07 9.86 -3.51
N SER A 57 -11.68 8.92 -4.35
CA SER A 57 -10.42 8.90 -5.10
C SER A 57 -10.62 9.52 -6.48
N ILE A 58 -10.83 10.83 -6.50
CA ILE A 58 -10.42 11.65 -7.65
C ILE A 58 -8.87 11.61 -7.66
N HIS A 59 -8.33 10.47 -8.11
CA HIS A 59 -6.91 10.19 -8.37
C HIS A 59 -5.93 10.21 -7.17
N PRO A 60 -5.91 9.18 -6.31
CA PRO A 60 -4.77 8.88 -5.48
C PRO A 60 -3.64 8.33 -6.36
N GLY A 61 -2.55 9.08 -6.49
CA GLY A 61 -1.28 8.46 -6.87
C GLY A 61 -0.79 7.48 -5.79
N ALA A 62 0.23 6.68 -6.08
CA ALA A 62 0.90 5.78 -5.12
C ALA A 62 1.17 6.43 -3.76
N THR A 63 1.51 7.72 -3.74
CA THR A 63 1.80 8.48 -2.53
C THR A 63 0.59 8.62 -1.60
N LYS A 64 -0.61 8.86 -2.15
CA LYS A 64 -1.84 8.97 -1.35
C LYS A 64 -2.24 7.60 -0.80
N MET A 65 -2.27 6.57 -1.65
CA MET A 65 -2.52 5.19 -1.21
C MET A 65 -1.54 4.74 -0.13
N TYR A 66 -0.24 5.03 -0.28
CA TYR A 66 0.75 4.70 0.74
C TYR A 66 0.44 5.40 2.05
N ARG A 67 0.13 6.69 2.03
CA ARG A 67 -0.19 7.46 3.24
C ARG A 67 -1.42 6.88 3.93
N ASP A 68 -2.50 6.68 3.20
CA ASP A 68 -3.77 6.21 3.75
C ASP A 68 -3.62 4.79 4.35
N LEU A 69 -2.91 3.89 3.65
CA LEU A 69 -2.64 2.54 4.14
C LEU A 69 -1.55 2.49 5.23
N ARG A 70 -0.70 3.51 5.38
CA ARG A 70 0.33 3.53 6.43
C ARG A 70 -0.26 3.70 7.81
N GLU A 71 -1.37 4.42 7.92
CA GLU A 71 -1.97 4.78 9.20
C GLU A 71 -2.76 3.63 9.79
N VAL A 72 -3.40 2.83 8.94
CA VAL A 72 -4.33 1.77 9.39
C VAL A 72 -3.68 0.40 9.43
N TYR A 73 -2.88 0.05 8.41
CA TYR A 73 -2.41 -1.32 8.23
C TYR A 73 -0.90 -1.47 8.44
N TRP A 74 -0.43 -2.68 8.69
CA TRP A 74 0.98 -3.02 8.78
C TRP A 74 1.24 -4.44 8.30
N TRP A 75 2.30 -4.62 7.51
CA TRP A 75 2.89 -5.91 7.18
C TRP A 75 4.31 -5.72 6.63
N ASN A 76 5.14 -6.74 6.73
CA ASN A 76 6.50 -6.69 6.21
C ASN A 76 6.49 -6.53 4.68
N GLY A 77 7.31 -5.61 4.16
CA GLY A 77 7.40 -5.37 2.71
C GLY A 77 6.27 -4.52 2.12
N LYS A 78 5.34 -3.96 2.93
CA LYS A 78 4.20 -3.16 2.44
C LYS A 78 4.54 -2.13 1.36
N LYS A 79 5.65 -1.40 1.53
CA LYS A 79 6.07 -0.39 0.56
C LYS A 79 6.35 -1.00 -0.83
N ARG A 80 7.00 -2.17 -0.88
CA ARG A 80 7.28 -2.90 -2.13
C ARG A 80 6.00 -3.39 -2.78
N ASP A 81 5.08 -3.93 -1.98
CA ASP A 81 3.80 -4.44 -2.46
C ASP A 81 2.94 -3.31 -3.07
N ILE A 82 2.91 -2.13 -2.42
CA ILE A 82 2.22 -0.94 -2.95
C ILE A 82 2.81 -0.50 -4.30
N VAL A 83 4.14 -0.44 -4.41
CA VAL A 83 4.80 -0.08 -5.68
C VAL A 83 4.45 -1.09 -6.77
N GLY A 84 4.48 -2.39 -6.46
CA GLY A 84 4.10 -3.46 -7.39
C GLY A 84 2.64 -3.38 -7.82
N PHE A 85 1.72 -3.12 -6.89
CA PHE A 85 0.30 -2.97 -7.19
C PHE A 85 0.02 -1.77 -8.08
N VAL A 86 0.57 -0.59 -7.74
CA VAL A 86 0.40 0.63 -8.53
C VAL A 86 1.01 0.47 -9.93
N ALA A 87 2.10 -0.29 -10.06
CA ALA A 87 2.68 -0.60 -11.36
C ALA A 87 1.77 -1.49 -12.22
N LYS A 88 0.91 -2.33 -11.64
CA LYS A 88 -0.06 -3.18 -12.37
C LYS A 88 -1.42 -2.51 -12.56
N CYS A 89 -1.75 -1.50 -11.76
CA CYS A 89 -3.06 -0.85 -11.80
C CYS A 89 -3.21 0.07 -13.03
N GLN A 90 -4.06 -0.32 -13.97
CA GLN A 90 -4.34 0.42 -15.20
C GLN A 90 -4.91 1.83 -14.93
N ASN A 91 -5.70 1.99 -13.86
CA ASN A 91 -6.21 3.30 -13.44
C ASN A 91 -5.09 4.22 -12.96
N CYS A 92 -4.16 3.72 -12.14
CA CYS A 92 -3.01 4.49 -11.70
C CYS A 92 -2.04 4.83 -12.84
N GLN A 93 -1.84 3.91 -13.79
CA GLN A 93 -0.96 4.13 -14.94
C GLN A 93 -1.48 5.20 -15.90
N GLN A 94 -2.77 5.16 -16.25
CA GLN A 94 -3.37 6.13 -17.19
C GLN A 94 -3.27 7.58 -16.67
N VAL A 95 -3.41 7.78 -15.37
CA VAL A 95 -3.27 9.10 -14.73
C VAL A 95 -1.84 9.62 -14.80
N LYS A 96 -0.84 8.73 -14.62
CA LYS A 96 0.57 9.10 -14.79
C LYS A 96 0.87 9.55 -16.22
N VAL A 97 0.34 8.85 -17.23
CA VAL A 97 0.55 9.22 -18.65
C VAL A 97 -0.06 10.58 -18.97
N LYS A 98 -1.29 10.86 -18.48
CA LYS A 98 -1.94 12.16 -18.71
C LYS A 98 -1.23 13.35 -18.05
N HIS A 99 -0.52 13.12 -16.93
CA HIS A 99 0.20 14.18 -16.21
C HIS A 99 1.70 14.26 -16.52
N GLN A 100 2.26 13.29 -17.26
CA GLN A 100 3.56 13.50 -17.90
C GLN A 100 3.36 14.57 -18.97
N LYS A 101 3.84 15.79 -18.69
CA LYS A 101 3.96 16.83 -19.73
C LYS A 101 4.64 16.18 -20.93
N SER A 102 3.96 16.13 -22.07
CA SER A 102 4.67 16.04 -23.35
C SER A 102 5.70 17.17 -23.30
N GLY A 103 6.99 16.84 -23.38
CA GLY A 103 8.04 17.85 -23.43
C GLY A 103 7.74 18.76 -24.62
N GLY A 104 7.09 19.90 -24.33
CA GLY A 104 6.74 20.88 -25.34
C GLY A 104 8.04 21.40 -25.90
N LEU A 105 8.23 21.25 -27.21
CA LEU A 105 9.31 21.91 -27.93
C LEU A 105 9.20 23.40 -27.62
N PHE A 106 10.17 23.94 -26.87
CA PHE A 106 10.26 25.36 -26.58
C PHE A 106 10.36 26.09 -27.91
N GLN A 107 9.28 26.73 -28.35
CA GLN A 107 9.37 27.68 -29.46
C GLN A 107 10.08 28.90 -28.89
N ASP A 108 11.36 29.03 -29.27
CA ASP A 108 12.17 30.20 -28.99
C ASP A 108 11.55 31.40 -29.72
N ILE A 109 11.01 32.36 -28.97
CA ILE A 109 10.44 33.57 -29.53
C ILE A 109 11.62 34.49 -29.83
N SER A 110 12.05 34.51 -31.09
CA SER A 110 13.05 35.47 -31.56
C SER A 110 12.45 36.88 -31.51
N ILE A 111 12.83 37.65 -30.49
CA ILE A 111 12.49 39.06 -30.38
C ILE A 111 13.39 39.82 -31.36
N HIS A 112 12.84 40.24 -32.49
CA HIS A 112 13.58 41.10 -33.42
C HIS A 112 13.62 42.52 -32.84
N THR A 113 14.84 43.00 -32.61
CA THR A 113 15.16 44.37 -32.16
C THR A 113 14.84 45.39 -33.26
#